data_AF-U3TRT5-F1
#
_entry.id   AF-U3TRT5-F1
#
_cell.length_a   1.000
_cell.length_b   1.000
_cell.length_c   1.000
_cell.angle_alpha   90.00
_cell.angle_beta   90.00
_cell.angle_gamma   90.00
#
_symmetry.space_group_name_H-M   'P 1'
#
loop_
_entity.id
_entity.type
_entity.pdbx_description
1 polymer ?
#
loop_
_entity_poly.entity_id
_entity_poly.type
_entity_poly.pdbx_seq_one_letter_code
_entity_poly.pdbx_strand_id
1 'polypeptide(L)' 'MKEILLNIILNNIIMYKINLVKKYCIIYSKFYLTKINIKYFIKFIMKYNYYKCYKVNKITNNKLFKKYIIFFN' A
#
# COMPACT_ATOMS: atom_id res chain seq x y z
N MET A 1 -2.38 -15.64 5.28
CA MET A 1 -2.52 -14.63 4.20
C MET A 1 -3.77 -13.83 4.50
N LYS A 2 -3.65 -12.60 5.03
CA LYS A 2 -4.81 -11.81 5.45
C LYS A 2 -5.13 -10.82 4.33
N GLU A 3 -6.06 -11.19 3.44
CA GLU A 3 -6.57 -10.30 2.40
C GLU A 3 -7.58 -9.35 3.06
N ILE A 4 -7.09 -8.24 3.60
CA ILE A 4 -7.96 -7.17 4.08
C ILE A 4 -8.24 -6.28 2.87
N LEU A 5 -9.34 -6.55 2.19
CA LEU A 5 -9.87 -5.70 1.13
C LEU A 5 -10.63 -4.55 1.79
N LEU A 6 -9.89 -3.62 2.41
CA LEU A 6 -10.50 -2.49 3.11
C LEU A 6 -10.99 -1.48 2.08
N ASN A 7 -12.24 -1.60 1.72
CA ASN A 7 -12.91 -0.80 0.71
C ASN A 7 -13.32 0.61 1.21
N ILE A 8 -12.77 1.09 2.33
CA ILE A 8 -13.48 2.05 3.19
C ILE A 8 -12.89 3.47 3.22
N ILE A 9 -11.70 3.75 2.72
CA ILE A 9 -11.10 5.07 3.02
C ILE A 9 -11.46 6.16 2.00
N LEU A 10 -11.70 5.84 0.72
CA LEU A 10 -11.92 6.84 -0.34
C LEU A 10 -12.69 6.24 -1.53
N ASN A 11 -13.98 5.90 -1.42
CA ASN A 11 -14.87 5.74 -2.59
C ASN A 11 -14.33 4.86 -3.77
N ASN A 12 -13.81 3.65 -3.50
CA ASN A 12 -13.18 2.75 -4.50
C ASN A 12 -11.92 3.30 -5.24
N ILE A 13 -11.25 4.30 -4.67
CA ILE A 13 -10.08 4.96 -5.30
C ILE A 13 -8.78 4.19 -5.01
N ILE A 14 -8.70 3.56 -3.83
CA ILE A 14 -7.48 2.89 -3.34
C ILE A 14 -7.84 1.49 -2.84
N MET A 15 -7.15 0.49 -3.38
CA MET A 15 -7.19 -0.90 -2.90
C MET A 15 -5.80 -1.30 -2.42
N TYR A 16 -5.70 -2.12 -1.38
CA TYR A 16 -4.41 -2.63 -0.94
C TYR A 16 -4.46 -4.11 -0.57
N LYS A 17 -3.31 -4.76 -0.67
CA LYS A 17 -3.09 -6.16 -0.29
C LYS A 17 -1.85 -6.23 0.57
N ILE A 18 -1.98 -6.76 1.78
CA ILE A 18 -0.86 -6.90 2.72
C ILE A 18 -0.48 -8.37 2.85
N ASN A 19 0.82 -8.62 2.79
CA ASN A 19 1.40 -9.90 3.14
C ASN A 19 2.39 -9.71 4.29
N LEU A 20 1.92 -9.98 5.51
CA LEU A 20 2.74 -9.88 6.72
C LEU A 20 3.87 -10.90 6.75
N VAL A 21 3.65 -12.11 6.22
CA VAL A 21 4.64 -13.20 6.20
C VAL A 21 5.85 -12.84 5.35
N LYS A 22 5.59 -12.30 4.15
CA LYS A 22 6.64 -11.84 3.21
C LYS A 22 6.99 -10.36 3.40
N LYS A 23 6.50 -9.72 4.46
CA LYS A 23 6.71 -8.30 4.83
C LYS A 23 6.57 -7.32 3.66
N TYR A 24 5.49 -7.43 2.88
CA TYR A 24 5.19 -6.47 1.82
C TYR A 24 3.73 -6.02 1.80
N CYS A 25 3.49 -4.85 1.24
CA CYS A 25 2.17 -4.33 0.90
C CYS A 25 2.14 -3.94 -0.58
N ILE A 26 1.03 -4.21 -1.24
CA ILE A 26 0.75 -3.76 -2.59
C ILE A 26 -0.42 -2.78 -2.49
N ILE A 27 -0.23 -1.56 -2.98
CA ILE A 27 -1.28 -0.54 -3.06
C ILE A 27 -1.60 -0.29 -4.53
N TYR A 28 -2.87 -0.31 -4.87
CA TYR A 28 -3.41 0.10 -6.16
C TYR A 28 -4.17 1.41 -5.95
N SER A 29 -3.85 2.43 -6.75
CA SER A 29 -4.51 3.73 -6.68
C SER A 29 -4.81 4.28 -8.06
N LYS A 30 -5.98 4.90 -8.26
CA LYS A 30 -6.26 5.68 -9.49
C LYS A 30 -5.36 6.91 -9.58
N PHE A 31 -5.14 7.58 -8.44
CA PHE A 31 -4.32 8.78 -8.36
C PHE A 31 -2.84 8.46 -8.18
N TYR A 32 -2.01 9.45 -8.51
CA TYR A 32 -0.60 9.38 -8.19
C TYR A 32 -0.41 9.59 -6.68
N LEU A 33 0.12 8.58 -6.00
CA LEU A 33 0.55 8.68 -4.61
C LEU A 33 2.05 9.00 -4.57
N THR A 34 2.41 10.03 -3.82
CA THR A 34 3.80 10.34 -3.49
C THR A 34 4.34 9.34 -2.46
N LYS A 35 5.67 9.26 -2.33
CA LYS A 35 6.32 8.42 -1.30
C LYS A 35 5.84 8.78 0.11
N ILE A 36 5.57 10.06 0.38
CA ILE A 36 5.08 10.56 1.67
C ILE A 36 3.67 10.03 1.94
N ASN A 37 2.76 10.16 0.97
CA ASN A 37 1.38 9.67 1.10
C ASN A 37 1.36 8.16 1.39
N ILE A 38 2.21 7.40 0.70
CA ILE A 38 2.33 5.94 0.90
C ILE A 38 2.83 5.62 2.32
N LYS A 39 3.82 6.36 2.84
CA LYS A 39 4.32 6.19 4.22
C LYS A 39 3.21 6.42 5.24
N TYR A 40 2.42 7.50 5.10
CA TYR A 40 1.29 7.79 5.99
C TYR A 40 0.22 6.70 5.92
N PHE A 41 -0.13 6.27 4.70
CA PHE A 41 -1.15 5.24 4.49
C PHE A 41 -0.77 3.92 5.18
N ILE A 42 0.51 3.54 5.11
CA ILE A 42 0.99 2.32 5.76
C ILE A 42 1.02 2.49 7.27
N LYS A 43 1.48 3.64 7.77
CA LYS A 43 1.44 3.92 9.22
C LYS A 43 0.01 3.81 9.76
N PHE A 44 -0.97 4.29 8.99
CA PHE A 44 -2.38 4.18 9.33
C PHE A 44 -2.89 2.73 9.30
N ILE A 45 -2.64 1.97 8.22
CA ILE A 45 -3.14 0.59 8.11
C ILE A 45 -2.48 -0.34 9.12
N MET A 46 -1.16 -0.24 9.24
CA MET A 46 -0.42 -1.15 10.09
C MET A 46 -0.64 -0.85 11.56
N LYS A 47 -1.11 0.35 11.97
CA LYS A 47 -1.27 0.81 13.37
C LYS A 47 -0.05 0.58 14.30
N TYR A 48 1.04 0.03 13.77
CA TYR A 48 2.18 -0.49 14.50
C TYR A 48 3.44 0.21 14.00
N ASN A 49 4.16 0.82 14.94
CA ASN A 49 5.45 1.46 14.73
C ASN A 49 6.59 0.47 14.40
N TYR A 50 6.33 -0.85 14.45
CA TYR A 50 7.35 -1.88 14.27
C TYR A 50 7.82 -2.02 12.82
N TYR A 51 6.94 -1.81 11.85
CA TYR A 51 7.26 -2.00 10.43
C TYR A 51 7.78 -0.71 9.81
N LYS A 52 9.11 -0.56 9.75
CA LYS A 52 9.72 0.55 9.02
C LYS A 52 9.63 0.27 7.52
N CYS A 53 8.94 1.17 6.80
CA CYS A 53 8.97 1.20 5.34
C CYS A 53 10.39 1.53 4.87
N TYR A 54 11.11 0.57 4.29
CA TYR A 54 12.47 0.81 3.80
C TYR A 54 12.51 1.02 2.29
N LYS A 55 11.56 0.44 1.53
CA LYS A 55 11.55 0.55 0.06
C LYS A 55 10.14 0.66 -0.49
N VAL A 56 9.92 1.66 -1.34
CA VAL A 56 8.69 1.86 -2.11
C VAL A 56 9.06 1.83 -3.59
N ASN A 57 8.64 0.78 -4.28
CA ASN A 57 8.79 0.65 -5.73
C ASN A 57 7.47 0.96 -6.41
N LYS A 58 7.49 1.86 -7.41
CA LYS A 58 6.35 2.11 -8.28
C LYS A 58 6.43 1.17 -9.47
N ILE A 59 5.39 0.38 -9.71
CA ILE A 59 5.28 -0.48 -10.89
C ILE A 59 3.99 -0.06 -11.59
N THR A 60 4.09 0.78 -12.61
CA THR A 60 2.92 1.15 -13.41
C THR A 60 2.58 0.01 -14.36
N ASN A 61 1.68 -0.88 -13.94
CA ASN A 61 1.35 -2.05 -14.76
C ASN A 61 -0.05 -2.08 -15.35
N ASN A 62 -0.93 -1.10 -15.09
CA ASN A 62 -2.26 -1.06 -15.71
C ASN A 62 -2.69 0.39 -16.00
N LYS A 63 -3.30 0.60 -17.17
CA LYS A 63 -3.75 1.93 -17.65
C LYS A 63 -4.72 2.64 -16.68
N LEU A 64 -5.40 1.90 -15.82
CA LEU A 64 -6.43 2.43 -14.89
C LEU A 64 -5.94 2.64 -13.46
N PHE A 65 -4.97 1.85 -13.00
CA PHE A 65 -4.50 1.88 -11.61
C PHE A 65 -2.98 1.82 -11.54
N LYS A 66 -2.41 2.75 -10.77
CA LYS A 66 -1.00 2.77 -10.44
C LYS A 66 -0.76 1.78 -9.30
N LYS A 67 0.16 0.84 -9.50
CA LYS A 67 0.55 -0.15 -8.50
C LYS A 67 1.84 0.29 -7.80
N TYR A 68 1.82 0.17 -6.49
CA TYR A 68 2.93 0.48 -5.60
C TYR A 68 3.22 -0.76 -4.78
N ILE A 69 4.48 -1.19 -4.76
CA ILE A 69 4.96 -2.27 -3.90
C ILE A 69 5.80 -1.64 -2.81
N ILE A 70 5.42 -1.89 -1.56
CA ILE A 70 6.14 -1.45 -0.38
C ILE A 70 6.67 -2.66 0.36
N PHE A 71 7.94 -2.59 0.72
CA PHE A 71 8.57 -3.59 1.58
C PHE A 71 8.80 -3.02 2.98
N PHE A 72 8.60 -3.88 3.98
CA PHE A 72 8.76 -3.58 5.40
C PHE A 72 9.89 -4.42 5.99
N ASN A 73 10.61 -3.86 6.94
CA ASN A 73 11.52 -4.61 7.81
C ASN A 73 10.79 -5.07 9.07
#